data_AF-A0A2Y9GNE1-F1
#
_entry.id   AF-A0A2Y9GNE1-F1
#
_cell.length_a   1.000
_cell.length_b   1.000
_cell.length_c   1.000
_cell.angle_alpha   90.00
_cell.angle_beta   90.00
_cell.angle_gamma   90.00
#
_symmetry.space_group_name_H-M   'P 1'
#
loop_
_entity.id
_entity.type
_entity.pdbx_description
1 polymer ?
#
loop_
_entity_poly.entity_id
_entity_poly.type
_entity_poly.pdbx_seq_one_letter_code
_entity_poly.pdbx_strand_id
1 'polypeptide(L)'
;MSLRSWNPTMVAQAVLWILLGLLLRLEPGTATLPLLMDSVIQALAELEQKVPATMASHTASAWLLFAQDSGHHDLLHHFLLEGQNLKATKLDPQQLSPELRGLTKDVAQHGIRGRLEYGVVLAPDGSTVAVEPLLAGLEAGLQGNRVVNLPLDSTATPLDAGATFPDTGAVVLDVRATSPRLRDVPPDGASADVGAMPPNIRATDLDVKPTSPCVRPGSPDVPVTSPDVQASSPGAKARSPTTVDSLLVVTLARDLGLAFLQSPQTWSHSGLGTEGCWDQLSAPRTFTLLDSAASPVTTAFLNGALDGALLGDYLSRTPEPRPPLSALLSQYYGAGVGGDSGLRSNFRRQNAAALISAPTLTQQVWGALILLQRLEPAHPQLRGMSQERLFEVATNATKEFTEAFLGCPAIHPRCRWGAAPYRGSPRPLQLPLGFLYVHHTYVPAPPCTDFARCAADMRSMQRFHQDTRGWDDIGYSFVIGSDGYVYEGRGWHWVGAHTLGHNSRGFGVAFVGNYTAELPAKAALHTVQDVLPGCAVRAGLLRPDYALLGHRQLVRTDCPGDALFNLLRTWPRFAANVKPRTARRASRRSKREPPPMIVPATGLQ
;
A
#
# COMPACT_ATOMS: atom_id res chain seq x y z
N MET A 1 -2.36 29.43 55.32
CA MET A 1 -1.33 28.92 56.27
C MET A 1 0.03 29.11 55.62
N SER A 2 0.94 29.74 56.35
CA SER A 2 2.26 30.19 55.87
C SER A 2 3.20 29.02 55.61
N LEU A 3 3.83 29.00 54.43
CA LEU A 3 4.92 28.10 54.04
C LEU A 3 6.21 28.50 54.76
N ARG A 4 6.38 28.09 56.02
CA ARG A 4 7.69 28.00 56.67
C ARG A 4 7.76 26.78 57.58
N SER A 5 8.94 26.18 57.60
CA SER A 5 9.39 24.99 58.33
C SER A 5 8.82 23.65 57.88
N TRP A 6 9.26 23.18 56.72
CA TRP A 6 9.42 21.74 56.51
C TRP A 6 10.90 21.42 56.69
N ASN A 7 11.20 20.47 57.57
CA ASN A 7 12.56 20.02 57.86
C ASN A 7 13.17 19.47 56.54
N PRO A 8 14.31 19.95 56.05
CA PRO A 8 14.85 19.56 54.73
C PRO A 8 15.07 18.05 54.59
N THR A 9 15.31 17.33 55.70
CA THR A 9 15.35 15.87 55.75
C THR A 9 14.00 15.21 55.50
N MET A 10 12.90 15.78 55.99
CA MET A 10 11.54 15.27 55.71
C MET A 10 11.13 15.52 54.26
N VAL A 11 11.52 16.65 53.66
CA VAL A 11 11.22 16.93 52.23
C VAL A 11 12.03 15.99 51.34
N ALA A 12 13.31 15.79 51.65
CA ALA A 12 14.15 14.85 50.91
C ALA A 12 13.67 13.40 51.06
N GLN A 13 13.25 12.98 52.26
CA GLN A 13 12.66 11.66 52.47
C GLN A 13 11.30 11.53 51.77
N ALA A 14 10.44 12.55 51.80
CA ALA A 14 9.15 12.51 51.09
C ALA A 14 9.33 12.43 49.57
N VAL A 15 10.27 13.19 48.99
CA VAL A 15 10.62 13.11 47.57
C VAL A 15 11.26 11.77 47.24
N LEU A 16 12.12 11.22 48.11
CA LEU A 16 12.69 9.89 47.95
C LEU A 16 11.62 8.80 48.05
N TRP A 17 10.64 8.91 48.94
CA TRP A 17 9.51 7.97 49.05
C TRP A 17 8.50 8.11 47.91
N ILE A 18 8.35 9.30 47.31
CA ILE A 18 7.55 9.52 46.10
C ILE A 18 8.28 8.96 44.88
N LEU A 19 9.59 9.18 44.75
CA LEU A 19 10.41 8.60 43.68
C LEU A 19 10.55 7.09 43.84
N LEU A 20 10.72 6.58 45.06
CA LEU A 20 10.74 5.15 45.39
C LEU A 20 9.34 4.55 45.23
N GLY A 21 8.26 5.29 45.50
CA GLY A 21 6.89 4.89 45.20
C GLY A 21 6.53 4.94 43.71
N LEU A 22 7.22 5.77 42.91
CA LEU A 22 7.16 5.78 41.44
C LEU A 22 8.02 4.66 40.84
N LEU A 23 9.16 4.34 41.44
CA LEU A 23 10.04 3.23 41.06
C LEU A 23 9.49 1.86 41.50
N LEU A 24 8.75 1.78 42.61
CA LEU A 24 8.07 0.58 43.12
C LEU A 24 6.63 0.45 42.61
N ARG A 25 6.17 1.39 41.76
CA ARG A 25 4.97 1.24 40.91
C ARG A 25 5.29 0.73 39.50
N LEU A 26 6.50 0.21 39.27
CA LEU A 26 6.68 -0.78 38.22
C LEU A 26 6.36 -2.15 38.82
N GLU A 27 5.12 -2.60 38.63
CA GLU A 27 4.93 -4.05 38.58
C GLU A 27 5.89 -4.60 37.51
N PRO A 28 6.69 -5.64 37.81
CA PRO A 28 7.45 -6.36 36.80
C PRO A 28 6.44 -7.16 35.95
N GLY A 29 5.83 -6.49 34.98
CA GLY A 29 4.75 -7.05 34.18
C GLY A 29 4.14 -6.03 33.23
N THR A 30 4.55 -6.09 31.96
CA THR A 30 3.81 -5.61 30.77
C THR A 30 3.77 -4.11 30.47
N ALA A 31 4.93 -3.44 30.40
CA ALA A 31 5.07 -2.44 29.35
C ALA A 31 5.35 -3.21 28.04
N THR A 32 4.30 -3.61 27.30
CA THR A 32 4.48 -4.15 25.95
C THR A 32 5.25 -3.11 25.12
N LEU A 33 6.03 -3.49 24.10
CA LEU A 33 6.63 -2.49 23.19
C LEU A 33 5.58 -1.95 22.21
N PRO A 34 5.70 -0.69 21.74
CA PRO A 34 4.90 -0.23 20.61
C PRO A 34 5.01 -1.20 19.43
N LEU A 35 3.89 -1.44 18.73
CA LEU A 35 3.81 -2.34 17.59
C LEU A 35 4.36 -1.66 16.34
N LEU A 36 5.69 -1.53 16.29
CA LEU A 36 6.44 -0.90 15.21
C LEU A 36 7.26 -1.95 14.45
N MET A 37 7.37 -1.80 13.13
CA MET A 37 8.24 -2.67 12.32
C MET A 37 9.70 -2.58 12.77
N ASP A 38 10.17 -1.41 13.22
CA ASP A 38 11.52 -1.24 13.76
C ASP A 38 11.77 -2.14 14.98
N SER A 39 10.73 -2.41 15.79
CA SER A 39 10.85 -3.32 16.93
C SER A 39 10.93 -4.78 16.48
N VAL A 40 10.26 -5.16 15.38
CA VAL A 40 10.42 -6.49 14.75
C VAL A 40 11.82 -6.65 14.18
N ILE A 41 12.33 -5.63 13.49
CA ILE A 41 13.71 -5.60 12.97
C ILE A 41 14.72 -5.73 14.10
N GLN A 42 14.50 -5.06 15.23
CA GLN A 42 15.35 -5.18 16.42
C GLN A 42 15.31 -6.59 17.02
N ALA A 43 14.14 -7.22 17.12
CA ALA A 43 14.00 -8.60 17.57
C ALA A 43 14.79 -9.58 16.67
N LEU A 44 14.68 -9.42 15.35
CA LEU A 44 15.46 -10.20 14.38
C LEU A 44 16.96 -9.98 14.57
N ALA A 45 17.42 -8.73 14.72
CA ALA A 45 18.83 -8.43 14.90
C ALA A 45 19.41 -9.06 16.17
N GLU A 46 18.66 -9.09 17.28
CA GLU A 46 19.09 -9.74 18.52
C GLU A 46 19.18 -11.27 18.38
N LEU A 47 18.28 -11.90 17.62
CA LEU A 47 18.33 -13.34 17.33
C LEU A 47 19.53 -13.67 16.42
N GLU A 48 19.74 -12.87 15.38
CA GLU A 48 20.82 -13.08 14.40
C GLU A 48 22.21 -12.95 15.02
N GLN A 49 22.37 -12.15 16.08
CA GLN A 49 23.61 -12.05 16.84
C GLN A 49 23.94 -13.29 17.68
N LYS A 50 22.95 -14.15 17.96
CA LYS A 50 23.07 -15.29 18.89
C LYS A 50 23.23 -16.64 18.19
N VAL A 51 23.20 -16.64 16.86
CA VAL A 51 23.28 -17.83 16.00
C VAL A 51 24.46 -17.67 15.02
N PRO A 52 25.12 -18.77 14.59
CA PRO A 52 26.11 -18.69 13.53
C PRO A 52 25.56 -17.99 12.28
N ALA A 53 26.36 -17.11 11.68
CA ALA A 53 25.95 -16.27 10.54
C ALA A 53 25.34 -17.07 9.37
N THR A 54 25.81 -18.31 9.14
CA THR A 54 25.31 -19.21 8.08
C THR A 54 23.90 -19.75 8.34
N MET A 55 23.40 -19.67 9.57
CA MET A 55 22.07 -20.16 9.96
C MET A 55 21.18 -19.05 10.50
N ALA A 56 21.71 -17.83 10.68
CA ALA A 56 21.04 -16.73 11.36
C ALA A 56 19.69 -16.38 10.72
N SER A 57 19.66 -16.16 9.40
CA SER A 57 18.43 -15.78 8.69
C SER A 57 17.35 -16.86 8.77
N HIS A 58 17.70 -18.13 8.49
CA HIS A 58 16.77 -19.26 8.59
C HIS A 58 16.24 -19.44 10.01
N THR A 59 17.12 -19.36 11.01
CA THR A 59 16.74 -19.59 12.40
C THR A 59 15.90 -18.45 12.95
N ALA A 60 16.18 -17.19 12.56
CA ALA A 60 15.45 -16.02 13.01
C ALA A 60 14.02 -15.97 12.46
N SER A 61 13.82 -16.24 11.16
CA SER A 61 12.47 -16.29 10.56
C SER A 61 11.66 -17.45 11.12
N ALA A 62 12.26 -18.65 11.15
CA ALA A 62 11.61 -19.85 11.66
C ALA A 62 11.22 -19.66 13.13
N TRP A 63 12.14 -19.15 13.97
CA TRP A 63 11.85 -18.97 15.39
C TRP A 63 10.66 -18.04 15.66
N LEU A 64 10.52 -16.95 14.90
CA LEU A 64 9.38 -16.05 15.08
C LEU A 64 8.05 -16.70 14.70
N LEU A 65 8.03 -17.54 13.67
CA LEU A 65 6.86 -18.33 13.27
C LEU A 65 6.59 -19.46 14.28
N PHE A 66 7.64 -20.08 14.82
CA PHE A 66 7.58 -21.20 15.78
C PHE A 66 7.49 -20.80 17.26
N ALA A 67 7.53 -19.51 17.62
CA ALA A 67 7.39 -19.04 19.00
C ALA A 67 6.01 -19.31 19.63
N GLN A 68 5.22 -20.19 19.01
CA GLN A 68 3.87 -20.60 19.34
C GLN A 68 3.85 -22.09 19.64
N ASP A 69 3.60 -22.45 20.90
CA ASP A 69 3.35 -23.84 21.33
C ASP A 69 1.83 -24.08 21.50
N SER A 70 0.95 -23.36 20.76
CA SER A 70 -0.47 -23.27 21.14
C SER A 70 -1.53 -23.11 20.03
N GLY A 71 -1.30 -23.59 18.81
CA GLY A 71 -2.36 -23.61 17.78
C GLY A 71 -2.11 -24.70 16.77
N HIS A 72 -3.16 -25.35 16.26
CA HIS A 72 -3.06 -26.36 15.20
C HIS A 72 -2.21 -25.78 14.06
N HIS A 73 -0.98 -26.27 13.91
CA HIS A 73 -0.14 -25.86 12.79
C HIS A 73 -0.93 -26.07 11.51
N ASP A 74 -1.04 -25.01 10.69
CA ASP A 74 -1.63 -25.10 9.37
C ASP A 74 -0.91 -26.21 8.61
N LEU A 75 -1.61 -27.33 8.39
CA LEU A 75 -1.04 -28.55 7.81
C LEU A 75 -0.37 -28.24 6.47
N LEU A 76 -0.86 -27.21 5.79
CA LEU A 76 -0.33 -26.71 4.54
C LEU A 76 1.03 -26.01 4.72
N HIS A 77 1.18 -25.11 5.69
CA HIS A 77 2.47 -24.47 5.98
C HIS A 77 3.50 -25.50 6.44
N HIS A 78 3.12 -26.41 7.33
CA HIS A 78 3.98 -27.52 7.77
C HIS A 78 4.42 -28.37 6.57
N PHE A 79 3.48 -28.78 5.72
CA PHE A 79 3.78 -29.59 4.54
C PHE A 79 4.73 -28.89 3.55
N LEU A 80 4.57 -27.58 3.33
CA LEU A 80 5.38 -26.83 2.37
C LEU A 80 6.75 -26.42 2.93
N LEU A 81 6.83 -26.08 4.21
CA LEU A 81 8.01 -25.46 4.83
C LEU A 81 8.79 -26.42 5.74
N GLU A 82 8.19 -27.45 6.35
CA GLU A 82 8.89 -28.34 7.30
C GLU A 82 9.52 -29.59 6.66
N GLY A 83 9.54 -29.69 5.32
CA GLY A 83 10.12 -30.83 4.58
C GLY A 83 11.65 -30.93 4.56
N GLN A 84 12.40 -30.04 5.22
CA GLN A 84 13.83 -30.26 5.45
C GLN A 84 14.13 -30.20 6.93
N ASN A 85 14.89 -31.21 7.34
CA ASN A 85 15.57 -31.43 8.61
C ASN A 85 16.56 -30.29 8.93
N LEU A 86 16.12 -29.04 8.85
CA LEU A 86 16.75 -27.94 9.55
C LEU A 86 16.60 -28.34 11.00
N LYS A 87 17.70 -28.78 11.60
CA LYS A 87 17.97 -28.56 13.01
C LYS A 87 17.92 -27.04 13.23
N ALA A 88 16.76 -26.42 13.08
CA ALA A 88 16.46 -25.17 13.72
C ALA A 88 16.58 -25.54 15.20
N THR A 89 17.77 -25.33 15.75
CA THR A 89 18.00 -25.40 17.18
C THR A 89 16.86 -24.60 17.77
N LYS A 90 15.92 -25.25 18.47
CA LYS A 90 14.77 -24.58 19.08
C LYS A 90 15.38 -23.54 20.00
N LEU A 91 15.47 -22.30 19.52
CA LEU A 91 16.13 -21.22 20.23
C LEU A 91 15.30 -20.99 21.48
N ASP A 92 15.96 -21.04 22.63
CA ASP A 92 15.30 -20.78 23.89
C ASP A 92 14.72 -19.35 23.83
N PRO A 93 13.40 -19.16 23.99
CA PRO A 93 12.80 -17.83 24.06
C PRO A 93 13.44 -16.95 25.14
N GLN A 94 14.14 -17.55 26.12
CA GLN A 94 14.95 -16.82 27.09
C GLN A 94 16.07 -15.97 26.49
N GLN A 95 16.45 -16.22 25.24
CA GLN A 95 17.50 -15.47 24.58
C GLN A 95 17.06 -14.04 24.20
N LEU A 96 15.79 -13.74 23.99
CA LEU A 96 15.36 -12.36 23.76
C LEU A 96 15.22 -11.58 25.07
N SER A 97 15.44 -10.26 24.99
CA SER A 97 14.99 -9.34 26.04
C SER A 97 13.51 -9.59 26.36
N PRO A 98 13.08 -9.46 27.63
CA PRO A 98 11.68 -9.68 28.02
C PRO A 98 10.70 -8.87 27.18
N GLU A 99 11.07 -7.65 26.83
CA GLU A 99 10.28 -6.72 26.03
C GLU A 99 10.10 -7.22 24.60
N LEU A 100 11.18 -7.62 23.93
CA LEU A 100 11.11 -8.15 22.56
C LEU A 100 10.42 -9.50 22.52
N ARG A 101 10.56 -10.35 23.56
CA ARG A 101 9.81 -11.60 23.65
C ARG A 101 8.30 -11.38 23.75
N GLY A 102 7.88 -10.35 24.48
CA GLY A 102 6.48 -9.94 24.52
C GLY A 102 5.99 -9.51 23.14
N LEU A 103 6.76 -8.65 22.46
CA LEU A 103 6.46 -8.22 21.10
C LEU A 103 6.33 -9.40 20.13
N THR A 104 7.26 -10.35 20.15
CA THR A 104 7.24 -11.49 19.24
C THR A 104 5.99 -12.33 19.44
N LYS A 105 5.53 -12.50 20.68
CA LYS A 105 4.25 -13.16 20.97
C LYS A 105 3.05 -12.38 20.42
N ASP A 106 3.09 -11.05 20.51
CA ASP A 106 2.01 -10.17 20.04
C ASP A 106 1.91 -10.12 18.50
N VAL A 107 3.03 -10.32 17.78
CA VAL A 107 3.08 -10.21 16.32
C VAL A 107 3.14 -11.53 15.57
N ALA A 108 3.44 -12.65 16.24
CA ALA A 108 3.68 -13.93 15.57
C ALA A 108 2.43 -14.52 14.90
N GLN A 109 1.24 -14.17 15.39
CA GLN A 109 -0.04 -14.69 14.90
C GLN A 109 -0.87 -13.52 14.39
N HIS A 110 -1.26 -13.57 13.12
CA HIS A 110 -2.20 -12.64 12.52
C HIS A 110 -3.64 -13.14 12.70
N GLY A 111 -4.56 -12.19 12.82
CA GLY A 111 -5.97 -12.49 12.69
C GLY A 111 -6.86 -11.36 13.16
N ILE A 112 -8.16 -11.64 13.15
CA ILE A 112 -9.19 -10.63 13.40
C ILE A 112 -10.16 -11.15 14.45
N ARG A 113 -10.40 -10.33 15.47
CA ARG A 113 -11.42 -10.58 16.50
C ARG A 113 -12.33 -9.37 16.63
N GLY A 114 -13.56 -9.50 16.12
CA GLY A 114 -14.47 -8.37 16.01
C GLY A 114 -13.92 -7.34 15.02
N ARG A 115 -13.64 -6.12 15.48
CA ARG A 115 -13.00 -5.06 14.67
C ARG A 115 -11.50 -4.93 14.90
N LEU A 116 -10.94 -5.69 15.83
CA LEU A 116 -9.53 -5.64 16.18
C LEU A 116 -8.77 -6.60 15.30
N GLU A 117 -7.69 -6.11 14.71
CA GLU A 117 -6.74 -6.92 13.98
C GLU A 117 -5.43 -6.97 14.76
N TYR A 118 -4.92 -8.18 14.98
CA TYR A 118 -3.72 -8.48 15.75
C TYR A 118 -2.65 -9.11 14.84
N GLY A 119 -1.41 -9.23 15.32
CA GLY A 119 -0.31 -9.69 14.46
C GLY A 119 0.22 -8.65 13.49
N VAL A 120 -0.12 -7.37 13.70
CA VAL A 120 0.20 -6.27 12.78
C VAL A 120 1.08 -5.21 13.43
N VAL A 121 1.87 -4.52 12.62
CA VAL A 121 2.75 -3.43 13.04
C VAL A 121 2.66 -2.23 12.11
N LEU A 122 2.96 -1.04 12.64
CA LEU A 122 3.12 0.19 11.87
C LEU A 122 4.54 0.25 11.28
N ALA A 123 4.63 0.35 9.95
CA ALA A 123 5.90 0.48 9.24
C ALA A 123 6.34 1.96 9.11
N PRO A 124 7.64 2.24 8.92
CA PRO A 124 8.19 3.59 8.75
C PRO A 124 7.55 4.41 7.62
N ASP A 125 7.04 3.74 6.60
CA ASP A 125 6.32 4.35 5.49
C ASP A 125 4.86 4.68 5.77
N GLY A 126 4.40 4.45 7.01
CA GLY A 126 3.03 4.69 7.45
C GLY A 126 2.05 3.58 7.08
N SER A 127 2.47 2.51 6.40
CA SER A 127 1.63 1.35 6.15
C SER A 127 1.46 0.47 7.40
N THR A 128 0.40 -0.32 7.44
CA THR A 128 0.24 -1.40 8.43
C THR A 128 0.57 -2.72 7.76
N VAL A 129 1.31 -3.58 8.45
CA VAL A 129 1.84 -4.83 7.90
C VAL A 129 1.57 -5.97 8.88
N ALA A 130 0.95 -7.04 8.41
CA ALA A 130 0.86 -8.30 9.15
C ALA A 130 2.21 -9.02 9.11
N VAL A 131 2.74 -9.38 10.28
CA VAL A 131 4.10 -9.91 10.40
C VAL A 131 4.17 -11.38 10.02
N GLU A 132 3.14 -12.18 10.34
CA GLU A 132 3.09 -13.61 10.01
C GLU A 132 3.27 -13.90 8.50
N PRO A 133 2.45 -13.37 7.57
CA PRO A 133 2.63 -13.65 6.15
C PRO A 133 3.93 -13.07 5.56
N LEU A 134 4.46 -11.98 6.15
CA LEU A 134 5.79 -11.45 5.80
C LEU A 134 6.89 -12.46 6.12
N LEU A 135 6.90 -12.99 7.34
CA LEU A 135 7.91 -13.96 7.78
C LEU A 135 7.78 -15.29 7.03
N ALA A 136 6.56 -15.76 6.75
CA ALA A 136 6.32 -16.97 5.96
C ALA A 136 6.95 -16.87 4.56
N GLY A 137 6.85 -15.70 3.92
CA GLY A 137 7.48 -15.46 2.62
C GLY A 137 9.01 -15.42 2.68
N LEU A 138 9.58 -14.80 3.71
CA LEU A 138 11.03 -14.80 3.93
C LEU A 138 11.55 -16.24 4.13
N GLU A 139 10.86 -17.05 4.94
CA GLU A 139 11.24 -18.44 5.16
C GLU A 139 11.18 -19.26 3.87
N ALA A 140 10.08 -19.16 3.12
CA ALA A 140 9.94 -19.86 1.83
C ALA A 140 11.06 -19.49 0.84
N GLY A 141 11.41 -18.20 0.78
CA GLY A 141 12.52 -17.70 -0.04
C GLY A 141 13.87 -18.24 0.39
N LEU A 142 14.14 -18.27 1.70
CA LEU A 142 15.36 -18.84 2.25
C LEU A 142 15.50 -20.33 1.94
N GLN A 143 14.40 -21.09 2.00
CA GLN A 143 14.37 -22.51 1.64
C GLN A 143 14.47 -22.79 0.12
N GLY A 144 14.48 -21.75 -0.71
CA GLY A 144 14.78 -21.84 -2.15
C GLY A 144 13.57 -22.09 -3.05
N ASN A 145 12.37 -21.59 -2.70
CA ASN A 145 11.12 -21.68 -3.48
C ASN A 145 10.83 -23.10 -4.01
N ARG A 146 10.10 -23.89 -3.22
CA ARG A 146 9.72 -25.26 -3.62
C ARG A 146 8.53 -25.25 -4.56
N VAL A 147 8.62 -26.05 -5.61
CA VAL A 147 7.50 -26.40 -6.50
C VAL A 147 6.99 -27.78 -6.12
N VAL A 148 5.72 -27.87 -5.72
CA VAL A 148 5.06 -29.12 -5.35
C VAL A 148 4.20 -29.62 -6.49
N ASN A 149 4.35 -30.90 -6.86
CA ASN A 149 3.52 -31.55 -7.87
C ASN A 149 2.14 -31.95 -7.30
N LEU A 150 1.07 -31.61 -8.02
CA LEU A 150 -0.33 -31.87 -7.63
C LEU A 150 -0.90 -33.24 -8.10
N PRO A 151 -0.14 -34.16 -8.68
CA PRO A 151 -0.27 -35.57 -8.34
C PRO A 151 0.56 -35.79 -7.06
N LEU A 152 -0.10 -35.85 -5.90
CA LEU A 152 0.55 -36.43 -4.73
C LEU A 152 0.54 -37.93 -5.01
N ASP A 153 1.68 -38.54 -5.31
CA ASP A 153 1.73 -39.98 -5.58
C ASP A 153 1.00 -40.73 -4.45
N SER A 154 0.08 -41.64 -4.82
CA SER A 154 -0.85 -42.37 -3.93
C SER A 154 -0.18 -43.33 -2.93
N THR A 155 1.06 -43.07 -2.51
CA THR A 155 1.81 -43.87 -1.53
C THR A 155 1.98 -43.19 -0.17
N ALA A 156 1.49 -41.97 0.02
CA ALA A 156 1.40 -41.39 1.35
C ALA A 156 0.21 -42.00 2.12
N THR A 157 0.48 -43.04 2.90
CA THR A 157 -0.44 -43.56 3.92
C THR A 157 -0.86 -42.44 4.87
N PRO A 158 -2.09 -42.46 5.41
CA PRO A 158 -2.51 -41.52 6.45
C PRO A 158 -1.51 -41.58 7.61
N LEU A 159 -1.04 -40.41 8.07
CA LEU A 159 -0.17 -40.26 9.23
C LEU A 159 -0.94 -40.69 10.49
N ASP A 160 -0.91 -41.98 10.81
CA ASP A 160 -1.22 -42.47 12.14
C ASP A 160 0.01 -42.35 13.04
N ALA A 161 -0.28 -42.07 14.31
CA ALA A 161 0.67 -41.71 15.34
C ALA A 161 1.84 -42.71 15.50
N GLY A 162 3.06 -42.19 15.40
CA GLY A 162 4.26 -42.82 15.96
C GLY A 162 5.18 -43.52 14.96
N ALA A 163 6.41 -43.00 14.93
CA ALA A 163 7.67 -43.65 14.57
C ALA A 163 8.19 -43.56 13.12
N THR A 164 9.36 -42.90 13.04
CA THR A 164 10.55 -43.11 12.18
C THR A 164 10.40 -43.04 10.65
N PHE A 165 11.04 -42.01 10.10
CA PHE A 165 11.24 -41.69 8.69
C PHE A 165 11.86 -42.83 7.87
N PRO A 166 11.35 -43.13 6.66
CA PRO A 166 12.15 -43.68 5.58
C PRO A 166 12.79 -42.55 4.76
N ASP A 167 14.04 -42.80 4.39
CA ASP A 167 14.89 -41.96 3.56
C ASP A 167 14.39 -42.02 2.10
N THR A 168 13.83 -40.93 1.57
CA THR A 168 13.46 -40.82 0.15
C THR A 168 14.01 -39.54 -0.45
N GLY A 169 15.02 -39.70 -1.31
CA GLY A 169 15.67 -38.62 -2.04
C GLY A 169 14.70 -37.85 -2.93
N ALA A 170 14.57 -36.56 -2.65
CA ALA A 170 13.95 -35.61 -3.56
C ALA A 170 14.84 -35.45 -4.80
N VAL A 171 14.30 -35.77 -5.98
CA VAL A 171 14.92 -35.41 -7.24
C VAL A 171 14.75 -33.90 -7.43
N VAL A 172 15.85 -33.17 -7.28
CA VAL A 172 15.95 -31.76 -7.68
C VAL A 172 15.85 -31.71 -9.21
N LEU A 173 14.67 -31.38 -9.71
CA LEU A 173 14.47 -31.03 -11.10
C LEU A 173 14.74 -29.53 -11.25
N ASP A 174 15.90 -29.21 -11.82
CA ASP A 174 16.27 -27.86 -12.27
C ASP A 174 15.40 -27.48 -13.48
N VAL A 175 14.13 -27.17 -13.22
CA VAL A 175 13.23 -26.58 -14.22
C VAL A 175 13.40 -25.08 -14.11
N ARG A 176 14.21 -24.53 -15.01
CA ARG A 176 14.33 -23.09 -15.25
C ARG A 176 12.98 -22.55 -15.72
N ALA A 177 12.10 -22.24 -14.77
CA ALA A 177 10.90 -21.46 -15.01
C ALA A 177 11.36 -20.07 -15.44
N THR A 178 11.08 -19.70 -16.69
CA THR A 178 11.30 -18.35 -17.19
C THR A 178 10.28 -17.41 -16.54
N SER A 179 10.60 -16.92 -15.34
CA SER A 179 9.97 -15.72 -14.78
C SER A 179 10.40 -14.50 -15.59
N PRO A 180 9.50 -13.52 -15.82
CA PRO A 180 9.85 -12.31 -16.56
C PRO A 180 10.92 -11.52 -15.78
N ARG A 181 11.99 -11.15 -16.50
CA ARG A 181 13.15 -10.44 -15.97
C ARG A 181 12.75 -9.04 -15.48
N LEU A 182 13.14 -8.65 -14.26
CA LEU A 182 13.37 -7.23 -13.99
C LEU A 182 14.45 -6.77 -14.98
N ARG A 183 14.12 -5.81 -15.83
CA ARG A 183 15.11 -5.16 -16.69
C ARG A 183 15.88 -4.16 -15.85
N ASP A 184 17.19 -4.33 -15.80
CA ASP A 184 18.12 -3.31 -15.34
C ASP A 184 17.96 -2.06 -16.22
N VAL A 185 17.56 -0.95 -15.60
CA VAL A 185 17.70 0.39 -16.18
C VAL A 185 19.04 0.93 -15.65
N PRO A 186 20.00 1.34 -16.51
CA PRO A 186 21.26 1.88 -16.02
C PRO A 186 21.04 3.21 -15.29
N PRO A 187 21.81 3.51 -14.23
CA PRO A 187 21.76 4.81 -13.59
C PRO A 187 22.52 5.84 -14.44
N ASP A 188 21.83 6.89 -14.87
CA ASP A 188 22.49 8.10 -15.39
C ASP A 188 23.18 8.82 -14.22
N GLY A 189 24.50 8.61 -14.12
CA GLY A 189 25.37 9.39 -13.25
C GLY A 189 25.72 10.72 -13.92
N ALA A 190 25.19 11.82 -13.39
CA ALA A 190 25.72 13.15 -13.62
C ALA A 190 26.44 13.62 -12.34
N SER A 191 27.76 13.47 -12.31
CA SER A 191 28.62 14.22 -11.40
C SER A 191 28.96 15.55 -12.06
N ALA A 192 28.72 16.64 -11.33
CA ALA A 192 29.26 17.95 -11.65
C ALA A 192 30.78 17.96 -11.44
N ASP A 193 31.50 18.68 -12.30
CA ASP A 193 32.52 19.61 -11.82
C ASP A 193 32.89 20.70 -12.83
N VAL A 194 33.37 21.79 -12.26
CA VAL A 194 33.51 23.18 -12.72
C VAL A 194 34.62 23.42 -13.76
N GLY A 195 34.44 24.40 -14.67
CA GLY A 195 35.58 25.08 -15.32
C GLY A 195 35.34 25.86 -16.63
N ALA A 196 35.18 27.19 -16.51
CA ALA A 196 35.65 28.26 -17.41
C ALA A 196 35.14 28.41 -18.89
N MET A 197 34.73 29.64 -19.20
CA MET A 197 34.55 30.28 -20.53
C MET A 197 35.85 30.99 -20.99
N PRO A 198 35.96 31.64 -22.18
CA PRO A 198 35.58 31.37 -23.59
C PRO A 198 36.81 31.70 -24.55
N PRO A 199 36.75 32.20 -25.83
CA PRO A 199 35.69 32.39 -26.87
C PRO A 199 36.07 32.08 -28.36
N ASN A 200 35.13 32.37 -29.29
CA ASN A 200 35.21 32.57 -30.77
C ASN A 200 35.32 31.31 -31.66
N ILE A 201 34.54 31.14 -32.75
CA ILE A 201 34.60 31.89 -34.03
C ILE A 201 33.24 31.89 -34.79
N ARG A 202 32.99 33.00 -35.50
CA ARG A 202 31.93 33.32 -36.50
C ARG A 202 32.24 32.76 -37.91
N ALA A 203 31.19 32.44 -38.69
CA ALA A 203 31.00 32.72 -40.14
C ALA A 203 29.86 31.81 -40.69
N THR A 204 28.66 32.33 -41.02
CA THR A 204 28.19 32.80 -42.36
C THR A 204 28.19 31.71 -43.44
N ASP A 205 27.22 31.51 -44.32
CA ASP A 205 25.96 32.16 -44.70
C ASP A 205 25.19 31.16 -45.62
N LEU A 206 23.89 31.43 -45.80
CA LEU A 206 23.13 31.40 -47.07
C LEU A 206 21.74 30.72 -47.00
N ASP A 207 20.76 31.60 -47.18
CA ASP A 207 19.33 31.43 -47.41
C ASP A 207 18.94 30.43 -48.51
N VAL A 208 17.72 29.86 -48.39
CA VAL A 208 16.58 30.07 -49.31
C VAL A 208 15.36 29.25 -48.85
N LYS A 209 14.19 29.90 -48.84
CA LYS A 209 12.82 29.36 -48.67
C LYS A 209 11.95 30.06 -49.76
N PRO A 210 10.69 29.67 -50.09
CA PRO A 210 9.97 28.38 -50.11
C PRO A 210 9.47 28.01 -51.54
N THR A 211 8.96 26.79 -51.76
CA THR A 211 7.65 26.51 -52.43
C THR A 211 7.43 24.99 -52.60
N SER A 212 6.22 24.52 -52.30
CA SER A 212 5.73 23.17 -52.65
C SER A 212 5.36 23.10 -54.14
N PRO A 213 5.25 21.90 -54.77
CA PRO A 213 4.03 21.09 -54.67
C PRO A 213 4.23 19.55 -54.65
N CYS A 214 3.11 18.85 -54.45
CA CYS A 214 2.86 17.41 -54.29
C CYS A 214 3.60 16.41 -55.22
N VAL A 215 3.89 15.20 -54.72
CA VAL A 215 3.22 13.88 -55.01
C VAL A 215 4.04 12.71 -54.39
N ARG A 216 3.34 11.69 -53.86
CA ARG A 216 3.84 10.43 -53.23
C ARG A 216 4.61 9.50 -54.20
N PRO A 217 5.43 8.54 -53.70
CA PRO A 217 4.96 7.17 -53.35
C PRO A 217 5.58 6.65 -52.03
N GLY A 218 4.86 5.96 -51.15
CA GLY A 218 4.60 4.52 -51.23
C GLY A 218 5.33 3.80 -50.06
N SER A 219 4.64 3.58 -48.94
CA SER A 219 5.10 2.72 -47.84
C SER A 219 4.23 1.46 -47.81
N PRO A 220 4.78 0.28 -47.46
CA PRO A 220 3.98 -0.92 -47.34
C PRO A 220 3.10 -0.83 -46.09
N ASP A 221 1.81 -1.04 -46.30
CA ASP A 221 0.77 -1.07 -45.28
C ASP A 221 1.04 -2.20 -44.27
N VAL A 222 1.34 -1.83 -43.03
CA VAL A 222 1.17 -2.71 -41.86
C VAL A 222 -0.12 -2.25 -41.18
N PRO A 223 -1.20 -3.05 -41.15
CA PRO A 223 -2.41 -2.68 -40.44
C PRO A 223 -2.11 -2.66 -38.94
N VAL A 224 -2.19 -1.49 -38.33
CA VAL A 224 -2.36 -1.34 -36.89
C VAL A 224 -3.81 -1.72 -36.59
N THR A 225 -4.03 -3.01 -36.32
CA THR A 225 -5.22 -3.47 -35.61
C THR A 225 -5.00 -3.27 -34.12
N SER A 226 -5.91 -2.53 -33.49
CA SER A 226 -6.14 -2.57 -32.04
C SER A 226 -6.11 -4.02 -31.55
N PRO A 227 -5.62 -4.32 -30.33
CA PRO A 227 -5.92 -5.60 -29.72
C PRO A 227 -7.40 -5.57 -29.36
N ASP A 228 -8.24 -5.94 -30.32
CA ASP A 228 -9.54 -6.51 -30.00
C ASP A 228 -9.28 -7.62 -29.00
N VAL A 229 -9.91 -7.50 -27.84
CA VAL A 229 -10.11 -8.61 -26.92
C VAL A 229 -10.93 -9.63 -27.70
N GLN A 230 -10.25 -10.49 -28.45
CA GLN A 230 -10.80 -11.75 -28.89
C GLN A 230 -11.05 -12.54 -27.61
N ALA A 231 -12.31 -12.45 -27.16
CA ALA A 231 -12.88 -13.40 -26.24
C ALA A 231 -12.52 -14.80 -26.75
N SER A 232 -11.61 -15.45 -26.05
CA SER A 232 -11.33 -16.87 -26.21
C SER A 232 -12.67 -17.61 -26.21
N SER A 233 -12.91 -18.39 -27.27
CA SER A 233 -14.09 -19.23 -27.43
C SER A 233 -14.44 -19.99 -26.14
N PRO A 234 -15.73 -20.14 -25.79
CA PRO A 234 -16.19 -20.76 -24.54
C PRO A 234 -16.08 -22.30 -24.55
N GLY A 235 -14.91 -22.85 -24.92
CA GLY A 235 -14.72 -24.29 -25.12
C GLY A 235 -13.35 -24.87 -24.76
N ALA A 236 -12.35 -24.05 -24.44
CA ALA A 236 -11.08 -24.58 -23.91
C ALA A 236 -11.23 -24.79 -22.40
N LYS A 237 -11.46 -26.04 -21.96
CA LYS A 237 -11.42 -26.39 -20.52
C LYS A 237 -10.07 -25.91 -19.95
N ALA A 238 -10.11 -25.05 -18.94
CA ALA A 238 -8.91 -24.63 -18.22
C ALA A 238 -8.17 -25.87 -17.72
N ARG A 239 -6.86 -25.96 -18.00
CA ARG A 239 -6.05 -27.07 -17.51
C ARG A 239 -5.88 -26.95 -16.00
N SER A 240 -6.16 -28.03 -15.28
CA SER A 240 -5.94 -28.10 -13.84
C SER A 240 -4.48 -27.86 -13.49
N PRO A 241 -4.20 -27.22 -12.33
CA PRO A 241 -2.85 -26.94 -11.91
C PRO A 241 -2.12 -28.25 -11.68
N THR A 242 -0.93 -28.38 -12.27
CA THR A 242 -0.05 -29.53 -12.09
C THR A 242 0.95 -29.30 -10.97
N THR A 243 1.17 -28.05 -10.58
CA THR A 243 2.14 -27.64 -9.56
C THR A 243 1.63 -26.46 -8.73
N VAL A 244 2.17 -26.31 -7.53
CA VAL A 244 2.07 -25.09 -6.72
C VAL A 244 3.43 -24.61 -6.25
N ASP A 245 3.58 -23.29 -6.19
CA ASP A 245 4.75 -22.59 -5.68
C ASP A 245 4.57 -22.31 -4.18
N SER A 246 5.42 -22.90 -3.36
CA SER A 246 5.37 -22.75 -1.90
C SER A 246 5.38 -21.28 -1.46
N LEU A 247 6.16 -20.40 -2.10
CA LEU A 247 6.26 -18.98 -1.74
C LEU A 247 4.90 -18.29 -1.90
N LEU A 248 4.24 -18.48 -3.04
CA LEU A 248 2.93 -17.85 -3.30
C LEU A 248 1.83 -18.48 -2.47
N VAL A 249 1.89 -19.79 -2.20
CA VAL A 249 0.87 -20.47 -1.41
C VAL A 249 0.88 -20.05 0.06
N VAL A 250 2.04 -20.02 0.71
CA VAL A 250 2.14 -19.69 2.15
C VAL A 250 1.96 -18.21 2.46
N THR A 251 2.14 -17.34 1.46
CA THR A 251 2.00 -15.88 1.63
C THR A 251 0.62 -15.36 1.25
N LEU A 252 0.04 -15.83 0.13
CA LEU A 252 -1.11 -15.15 -0.49
C LEU A 252 -2.18 -16.12 -1.00
N ALA A 253 -1.80 -17.11 -1.81
CA ALA A 253 -2.76 -17.86 -2.62
C ALA A 253 -3.76 -18.68 -1.79
N ARG A 254 -3.34 -19.25 -0.66
CA ARG A 254 -4.23 -19.98 0.27
C ARG A 254 -5.30 -19.05 0.84
N ASP A 255 -4.88 -18.00 1.55
CA ASP A 255 -5.79 -17.10 2.26
C ASP A 255 -6.69 -16.29 1.32
N LEU A 256 -6.15 -15.91 0.15
CA LEU A 256 -6.94 -15.28 -0.90
C LEU A 256 -8.06 -16.21 -1.40
N GLY A 257 -7.74 -17.49 -1.63
CA GLY A 257 -8.73 -18.49 -2.02
C GLY A 257 -9.78 -18.73 -0.93
N LEU A 258 -9.34 -18.95 0.31
CA LEU A 258 -10.21 -19.20 1.46
C LEU A 258 -11.17 -18.04 1.72
N ALA A 259 -10.71 -16.78 1.61
CA ALA A 259 -11.56 -15.61 1.79
C ALA A 259 -12.73 -15.56 0.79
N PHE A 260 -12.49 -16.00 -0.45
CA PHE A 260 -13.53 -16.02 -1.50
C PHE A 260 -14.44 -17.25 -1.43
N LEU A 261 -14.12 -18.27 -0.62
CA LEU A 261 -15.05 -19.36 -0.30
C LEU A 261 -16.16 -18.92 0.66
N GLN A 262 -15.88 -17.95 1.53
CA GLN A 262 -16.79 -17.56 2.62
C GLN A 262 -17.96 -16.68 2.13
N SER A 263 -17.97 -16.26 0.87
CA SER A 263 -18.99 -15.35 0.33
C SER A 263 -19.25 -15.56 -1.17
N PRO A 264 -20.30 -16.31 -1.55
CA PRO A 264 -20.79 -16.33 -2.91
C PRO A 264 -21.62 -15.05 -3.18
N GLN A 265 -21.07 -14.13 -3.98
CA GLN A 265 -21.82 -13.20 -4.84
C GLN A 265 -22.46 -11.90 -4.30
N THR A 266 -22.22 -11.40 -3.07
CA THR A 266 -22.90 -10.16 -2.61
C THR A 266 -22.04 -8.89 -2.52
N TRP A 267 -20.80 -8.92 -2.97
CA TRP A 267 -19.87 -7.82 -2.72
C TRP A 267 -20.05 -6.73 -3.78
N SER A 268 -20.99 -5.81 -3.51
CA SER A 268 -21.14 -4.54 -4.24
C SER A 268 -20.05 -3.51 -3.88
N HIS A 269 -19.25 -3.81 -2.85
CA HIS A 269 -18.04 -3.10 -2.46
C HIS A 269 -16.96 -4.13 -2.10
N SER A 270 -15.75 -3.91 -2.61
CA SER A 270 -14.55 -4.74 -2.44
C SER A 270 -14.27 -5.03 -0.96
N GLY A 271 -14.72 -6.15 -0.42
CA GLY A 271 -14.37 -6.55 0.94
C GLY A 271 -12.94 -7.10 1.07
N LEU A 272 -12.12 -7.00 0.03
CA LEU A 272 -10.69 -7.25 0.08
C LEU A 272 -9.96 -5.93 0.39
N GLY A 273 -8.99 -5.97 1.30
CA GLY A 273 -8.19 -4.80 1.61
C GLY A 273 -8.88 -3.80 2.54
N THR A 274 -9.74 -4.25 3.46
CA THR A 274 -10.24 -3.38 4.53
C THR A 274 -9.06 -2.78 5.30
N GLU A 275 -9.09 -1.46 5.47
CA GLU A 275 -8.06 -0.70 6.18
C GLU A 275 -8.53 -0.37 7.61
N GLY A 276 -7.61 0.08 8.47
CA GLY A 276 -7.89 0.40 9.86
C GLY A 276 -7.15 1.64 10.36
N CYS A 277 -7.29 1.87 11.66
CA CYS A 277 -6.63 2.96 12.38
C CYS A 277 -5.93 2.43 13.63
N TRP A 278 -4.73 2.94 13.88
CA TRP A 278 -4.08 2.80 15.17
C TRP A 278 -4.73 3.73 16.18
N ASP A 279 -4.74 3.28 17.43
CA ASP A 279 -5.10 4.09 18.60
C ASP A 279 -4.18 5.31 18.74
N GLN A 280 -2.87 5.12 18.57
CA GLN A 280 -1.86 6.18 18.60
C GLN A 280 -0.75 5.91 17.61
N LEU A 281 -0.39 6.92 16.79
CA LEU A 281 0.68 6.76 15.79
C LEU A 281 2.09 6.80 16.39
N SER A 282 2.28 7.52 17.51
CA SER A 282 3.59 7.62 18.18
C SER A 282 3.94 6.40 19.01
N ALA A 283 2.94 5.61 19.41
CA ALA A 283 3.10 4.43 20.23
C ALA A 283 1.95 3.43 19.94
N PRO A 284 1.89 2.84 18.74
CA PRO A 284 0.77 2.01 18.31
C PRO A 284 0.60 0.77 19.17
N ARG A 285 -0.63 0.50 19.63
CA ARG A 285 -0.99 -0.66 20.46
C ARG A 285 -2.14 -1.46 19.92
N THR A 286 -3.12 -0.78 19.35
CA THR A 286 -4.37 -1.41 18.95
C THR A 286 -4.73 -0.94 17.56
N PHE A 287 -4.87 -1.90 16.66
CA PHE A 287 -5.31 -1.65 15.30
C PHE A 287 -6.79 -2.01 15.16
N THR A 288 -7.59 -1.03 14.76
CA THR A 288 -9.04 -1.18 14.60
C THR A 288 -9.45 -0.97 13.16
N LEU A 289 -10.06 -1.98 12.55
CA LEU A 289 -10.57 -1.95 11.19
C LEU A 289 -11.69 -0.90 11.05
N LEU A 290 -11.72 -0.20 9.92
CA LEU A 290 -12.71 0.82 9.59
C LEU A 290 -14.08 0.22 9.24
N ASP A 291 -14.09 -0.98 8.67
CA ASP A 291 -15.30 -1.77 8.41
C ASP A 291 -15.41 -2.91 9.44
N SER A 292 -16.61 -3.13 9.96
CA SER A 292 -16.91 -4.24 10.88
C SER A 292 -17.18 -5.57 10.19
N ALA A 293 -17.45 -5.58 8.89
CA ALA A 293 -17.67 -6.78 8.07
C ALA A 293 -16.43 -7.14 7.22
N ALA A 294 -15.24 -6.88 7.76
CA ALA A 294 -13.98 -7.05 7.04
C ALA A 294 -13.67 -8.51 6.72
N SER A 295 -13.13 -8.76 5.53
CA SER A 295 -12.48 -10.02 5.20
C SER A 295 -11.26 -10.26 6.09
N PRO A 296 -10.89 -11.53 6.36
CA PRO A 296 -9.56 -11.89 6.87
C PRO A 296 -8.41 -11.32 6.04
N VAL A 297 -8.64 -11.08 4.73
CA VAL A 297 -7.68 -10.51 3.79
C VAL A 297 -7.78 -8.97 3.83
N THR A 298 -7.29 -8.40 4.93
CA THR A 298 -7.20 -6.94 5.17
C THR A 298 -6.08 -6.30 4.35
N THR A 299 -5.98 -4.97 4.35
CA THR A 299 -4.82 -4.31 3.74
C THR A 299 -3.53 -4.64 4.51
N ALA A 300 -3.57 -4.81 5.84
CA ALA A 300 -2.39 -5.19 6.61
C ALA A 300 -1.89 -6.61 6.26
N PHE A 301 -2.82 -7.57 6.14
CA PHE A 301 -2.51 -8.91 5.65
C PHE A 301 -1.86 -8.86 4.26
N LEU A 302 -2.51 -8.19 3.31
CA LEU A 302 -2.03 -8.11 1.92
C LEU A 302 -0.67 -7.42 1.82
N ASN A 303 -0.44 -6.39 2.62
CA ASN A 303 0.86 -5.74 2.71
C ASN A 303 1.94 -6.73 3.17
N GLY A 304 1.70 -7.46 4.27
CA GLY A 304 2.61 -8.48 4.77
C GLY A 304 2.86 -9.61 3.77
N ALA A 305 1.80 -10.12 3.14
CA ALA A 305 1.87 -11.15 2.10
C ALA A 305 2.70 -10.70 0.89
N LEU A 306 2.50 -9.48 0.40
CA LEU A 306 3.27 -8.93 -0.71
C LEU A 306 4.73 -8.70 -0.34
N ASP A 307 4.98 -8.14 0.83
CA ASP A 307 6.33 -7.86 1.33
C ASP A 307 7.10 -9.19 1.51
N GLY A 308 6.45 -10.21 2.07
CA GLY A 308 6.99 -11.56 2.19
C GLY A 308 7.27 -12.22 0.84
N ALA A 309 6.35 -12.13 -0.13
CA ALA A 309 6.54 -12.70 -1.46
C ALA A 309 7.68 -12.01 -2.23
N LEU A 310 7.77 -10.67 -2.17
CA LEU A 310 8.81 -9.89 -2.84
C LEU A 310 10.19 -10.17 -2.25
N LEU A 311 10.31 -10.15 -0.92
CA LEU A 311 11.58 -10.39 -0.24
C LEU A 311 11.98 -11.86 -0.27
N GLY A 312 11.02 -12.78 -0.25
CA GLY A 312 11.26 -14.21 -0.46
C GLY A 312 11.82 -14.51 -1.85
N ASP A 313 11.22 -13.93 -2.91
CA ASP A 313 11.73 -14.03 -4.29
C ASP A 313 13.11 -13.36 -4.45
N TYR A 314 13.39 -12.30 -3.71
CA TYR A 314 14.74 -11.73 -3.63
C TYR A 314 15.74 -12.72 -2.99
N LEU A 315 15.41 -13.28 -1.83
CA LEU A 315 16.27 -14.20 -1.09
C LEU A 315 16.51 -15.52 -1.83
N SER A 316 15.52 -16.06 -2.54
CA SER A 316 15.66 -17.30 -3.30
C SER A 316 16.67 -17.18 -4.44
N ARG A 317 16.87 -15.97 -4.97
CA ARG A 317 17.85 -15.65 -6.02
C ARG A 317 19.18 -15.11 -5.49
N THR A 318 19.24 -14.75 -4.20
CA THR A 318 20.44 -14.19 -3.59
C THR A 318 21.42 -15.31 -3.22
N PRO A 319 22.66 -15.31 -3.74
CA PRO A 319 23.67 -16.30 -3.40
C PRO A 319 24.14 -16.15 -1.96
N GLU A 320 24.63 -17.25 -1.37
CA GLU A 320 25.25 -17.20 -0.04
C GLU A 320 26.63 -16.49 -0.08
N PRO A 321 27.02 -15.76 0.98
CA PRO A 321 26.25 -15.50 2.20
C PRO A 321 25.14 -14.47 1.99
N ARG A 322 23.92 -14.81 2.39
CA ARG A 322 22.76 -13.90 2.32
C ARG A 322 22.85 -12.80 3.39
N PRO A 323 22.23 -11.62 3.16
CA PRO A 323 22.17 -10.58 4.18
C PRO A 323 21.33 -11.03 5.39
N PRO A 324 21.61 -10.51 6.60
CA PRO A 324 20.72 -10.65 7.74
C PRO A 324 19.31 -10.11 7.40
N LEU A 325 18.26 -10.79 7.85
CA LEU A 325 16.87 -10.38 7.66
C LEU A 325 16.58 -9.02 8.29
N SER A 326 17.19 -8.72 9.45
CA SER A 326 17.08 -7.39 10.07
C SER A 326 17.59 -6.28 9.13
N ALA A 327 18.73 -6.50 8.49
CA ALA A 327 19.31 -5.56 7.53
C ALA A 327 18.48 -5.47 6.23
N LEU A 328 17.92 -6.60 5.76
CA LEU A 328 17.05 -6.64 4.58
C LEU A 328 15.76 -5.84 4.82
N LEU A 329 15.09 -6.06 5.94
CA LEU A 329 13.85 -5.35 6.28
C LEU A 329 14.11 -3.86 6.54
N SER A 330 15.19 -3.53 7.23
CA SER A 330 15.59 -2.12 7.44
C SER A 330 15.81 -1.38 6.12
N GLN A 331 16.42 -2.04 5.14
CA GLN A 331 16.59 -1.51 3.79
C GLN A 331 15.25 -1.38 3.05
N TYR A 332 14.42 -2.42 3.08
CA TYR A 332 13.15 -2.48 2.36
C TYR A 332 12.14 -1.41 2.82
N TYR A 333 11.98 -1.22 4.14
CA TYR A 333 11.17 -0.16 4.72
C TYR A 333 11.90 1.18 4.82
N GLY A 334 13.17 1.21 4.44
CA GLY A 334 14.05 2.37 4.42
C GLY A 334 14.31 2.86 3.00
N ALA A 335 15.57 2.84 2.57
CA ALA A 335 16.04 3.46 1.33
C ALA A 335 16.03 2.55 0.09
N GLY A 336 15.77 1.25 0.25
CA GLY A 336 15.82 0.24 -0.81
C GLY A 336 16.80 -0.88 -0.52
N VAL A 337 16.53 -2.06 -1.07
CA VAL A 337 17.32 -3.28 -0.87
C VAL A 337 18.50 -3.32 -1.83
N GLY A 338 19.72 -3.52 -1.30
CA GLY A 338 20.92 -3.70 -2.11
C GLY A 338 21.30 -2.48 -2.95
N GLY A 339 20.85 -1.27 -2.55
CA GLY A 339 21.02 -0.04 -3.31
C GLY A 339 19.96 0.19 -4.40
N ASP A 340 19.05 -0.76 -4.63
CA ASP A 340 17.91 -0.58 -5.53
C ASP A 340 16.79 0.20 -4.82
N SER A 341 16.69 1.49 -5.16
CA SER A 341 15.63 2.38 -4.66
C SER A 341 14.22 2.01 -5.14
N GLY A 342 14.10 1.14 -6.15
CA GLY A 342 12.82 0.60 -6.63
C GLY A 342 12.28 -0.53 -5.76
N LEU A 343 13.16 -1.31 -5.10
CA LEU A 343 12.78 -2.37 -4.19
C LEU A 343 12.57 -1.82 -2.76
N ARG A 344 11.52 -1.02 -2.60
CA ARG A 344 11.08 -0.41 -1.33
C ARG A 344 9.60 -0.67 -1.08
N SER A 345 9.23 -0.68 0.19
CA SER A 345 7.86 -0.95 0.64
C SER A 345 6.80 -0.01 0.03
N ASN A 346 7.15 1.25 -0.26
CA ASN A 346 6.22 2.22 -0.87
C ASN A 346 5.80 1.83 -2.29
N PHE A 347 6.57 0.97 -2.96
CA PHE A 347 6.30 0.48 -4.30
C PHE A 347 5.83 -0.98 -4.34
N ARG A 348 5.49 -1.59 -3.20
CA ARG A 348 5.15 -3.02 -3.09
C ARG A 348 4.06 -3.47 -4.05
N ARG A 349 3.02 -2.65 -4.28
CA ARG A 349 1.93 -3.00 -5.20
C ARG A 349 2.39 -3.02 -6.66
N GLN A 350 3.24 -2.06 -7.07
CA GLN A 350 3.79 -2.06 -8.43
C GLN A 350 4.78 -3.21 -8.63
N ASN A 351 5.65 -3.45 -7.64
CA ASN A 351 6.63 -4.54 -7.69
C ASN A 351 5.93 -5.92 -7.71
N ALA A 352 4.89 -6.09 -6.90
CA ALA A 352 4.09 -7.32 -6.88
C ALA A 352 3.34 -7.55 -8.20
N ALA A 353 2.80 -6.51 -8.81
CA ALA A 353 2.15 -6.61 -10.12
C ALA A 353 3.13 -7.03 -11.24
N ALA A 354 4.42 -6.70 -11.10
CA ALA A 354 5.46 -7.16 -12.01
C ALA A 354 5.88 -8.62 -11.75
N LEU A 355 5.82 -9.08 -10.49
CA LEU A 355 6.18 -10.44 -10.09
C LEU A 355 5.07 -11.46 -10.39
N ILE A 356 3.80 -11.08 -10.18
CA ILE A 356 2.67 -12.01 -10.13
C ILE A 356 1.64 -11.66 -11.21
N SER A 357 1.59 -12.46 -12.29
CA SER A 357 0.55 -12.33 -13.31
C SER A 357 -0.80 -12.89 -12.84
N ALA A 358 -1.92 -12.31 -13.29
CA ALA A 358 -3.26 -12.80 -12.94
C ALA A 358 -3.48 -14.28 -13.34
N PRO A 359 -3.07 -14.76 -14.53
CA PRO A 359 -3.19 -16.19 -14.85
C PRO A 359 -2.36 -17.08 -13.92
N THR A 360 -1.13 -16.68 -13.59
CA THR A 360 -0.28 -17.42 -12.65
C THR A 360 -0.92 -17.49 -11.28
N LEU A 361 -1.37 -16.36 -10.74
CA LEU A 361 -2.01 -16.33 -9.43
C LEU A 361 -3.29 -17.16 -9.38
N THR A 362 -4.09 -17.15 -10.45
CA THR A 362 -5.30 -17.99 -10.54
C THR A 362 -4.94 -19.48 -10.41
N GLN A 363 -3.87 -19.93 -11.08
CA GLN A 363 -3.41 -21.31 -10.96
C GLN A 363 -2.88 -21.63 -9.56
N GLN A 364 -2.18 -20.70 -8.92
CA GLN A 364 -1.66 -20.89 -7.56
C GLN A 364 -2.78 -20.91 -6.51
N VAL A 365 -3.77 -20.03 -6.60
CA VAL A 365 -4.96 -20.04 -5.73
C VAL A 365 -5.74 -21.34 -5.92
N TRP A 366 -5.99 -21.74 -7.17
CA TRP A 366 -6.70 -23.01 -7.43
C TRP A 366 -5.92 -24.20 -6.88
N GLY A 367 -4.62 -24.28 -7.15
CA GLY A 367 -3.75 -25.34 -6.68
C GLY A 367 -3.65 -25.40 -5.15
N ALA A 368 -3.58 -24.25 -4.48
CA ALA A 368 -3.59 -24.16 -3.02
C ALA A 368 -4.86 -24.74 -2.41
N LEU A 369 -6.02 -24.42 -2.98
CA LEU A 369 -7.30 -24.96 -2.52
C LEU A 369 -7.42 -26.48 -2.75
N ILE A 370 -6.90 -26.98 -3.87
CA ILE A 370 -6.83 -28.44 -4.12
C ILE A 370 -5.93 -29.12 -3.10
N LEU A 371 -4.75 -28.55 -2.86
CA LEU A 371 -3.79 -29.10 -1.90
C LEU A 371 -4.41 -29.14 -0.50
N LEU A 372 -5.03 -28.04 -0.07
CA LEU A 372 -5.72 -27.97 1.22
C LEU A 372 -6.88 -28.98 1.31
N GLN A 373 -7.70 -29.13 0.26
CA GLN A 373 -8.78 -30.12 0.23
C GLN A 373 -8.27 -31.57 0.40
N ARG A 374 -7.03 -31.85 -0.03
CA ARG A 374 -6.41 -33.18 0.11
C ARG A 374 -5.76 -33.40 1.46
N LEU A 375 -5.05 -32.40 1.97
CA LEU A 375 -4.42 -32.45 3.29
C LEU A 375 -5.49 -32.46 4.40
N GLU A 376 -6.62 -31.77 4.17
CA GLU A 376 -7.73 -31.66 5.10
C GLU A 376 -9.09 -32.03 4.45
N PRO A 377 -9.37 -33.31 4.20
CA PRO A 377 -10.62 -33.74 3.53
C PRO A 377 -11.90 -33.34 4.29
N ALA A 378 -11.80 -33.11 5.60
CA ALA A 378 -12.89 -32.67 6.45
C ALA A 378 -13.03 -31.13 6.54
N HIS A 379 -12.22 -30.35 5.81
CA HIS A 379 -12.25 -28.89 5.88
C HIS A 379 -13.65 -28.36 5.54
N PRO A 380 -14.31 -27.61 6.46
CA PRO A 380 -15.75 -27.36 6.41
C PRO A 380 -16.18 -26.57 5.17
N GLN A 381 -15.31 -25.70 4.65
CA GLN A 381 -15.61 -24.87 3.47
C GLN A 381 -15.29 -25.57 2.13
N LEU A 382 -14.45 -26.60 2.14
CA LEU A 382 -13.94 -27.25 0.92
C LEU A 382 -14.59 -28.61 0.65
N ARG A 383 -15.21 -29.22 1.68
CA ARG A 383 -15.83 -30.54 1.59
C ARG A 383 -16.90 -30.57 0.50
N GLY A 384 -16.73 -31.47 -0.47
CA GLY A 384 -17.70 -31.68 -1.55
C GLY A 384 -17.66 -30.63 -2.67
N MET A 385 -16.71 -29.70 -2.66
CA MET A 385 -16.53 -28.75 -3.77
C MET A 385 -15.90 -29.44 -4.99
N SER A 386 -16.47 -29.18 -6.17
CA SER A 386 -15.91 -29.63 -7.44
C SER A 386 -14.70 -28.79 -7.87
N GLN A 387 -13.87 -29.35 -8.74
CA GLN A 387 -12.70 -28.67 -9.30
C GLN A 387 -13.09 -27.41 -10.08
N GLU A 388 -14.21 -27.45 -10.81
CA GLU A 388 -14.74 -26.30 -11.54
C GLU A 388 -15.10 -25.17 -10.58
N ARG A 389 -15.72 -25.49 -9.43
CA ARG A 389 -16.08 -24.47 -8.45
C ARG A 389 -14.85 -23.85 -7.79
N LEU A 390 -13.82 -24.64 -7.49
CA LEU A 390 -12.55 -24.12 -6.98
C LEU A 390 -11.87 -23.19 -8.00
N PHE A 391 -11.93 -23.52 -9.29
CA PHE A 391 -11.42 -22.67 -10.36
C PHE A 391 -12.18 -21.33 -10.47
N GLU A 392 -13.50 -21.34 -10.36
CA GLU A 392 -14.32 -20.10 -10.33
C GLU A 392 -13.93 -19.20 -9.16
N VAL A 393 -13.75 -19.79 -7.97
CA VAL A 393 -13.33 -19.06 -6.76
C VAL A 393 -11.95 -18.44 -6.98
N ALA A 394 -11.00 -19.22 -7.47
CA ALA A 394 -9.64 -18.74 -7.76
C ALA A 394 -9.63 -17.59 -8.77
N THR A 395 -10.46 -17.69 -9.82
CA THR A 395 -10.60 -16.66 -10.85
C THR A 395 -11.16 -15.36 -10.27
N ASN A 396 -12.22 -15.45 -9.47
CA ASN A 396 -12.84 -14.28 -8.84
C ASN A 396 -11.90 -13.61 -7.82
N ALA A 397 -11.25 -14.41 -6.98
CA ALA A 397 -10.31 -13.92 -5.97
C ALA A 397 -9.13 -13.18 -6.60
N THR A 398 -8.57 -13.78 -7.66
CA THR A 398 -7.45 -13.20 -8.40
C THR A 398 -7.87 -11.92 -9.12
N LYS A 399 -9.05 -11.91 -9.75
CA LYS A 399 -9.56 -10.71 -10.42
C LYS A 399 -9.70 -9.55 -9.43
N GLU A 400 -10.36 -9.77 -8.30
CA GLU A 400 -10.55 -8.71 -7.31
C GLU A 400 -9.19 -8.24 -6.76
N PHE A 401 -8.29 -9.14 -6.39
CA PHE A 401 -6.97 -8.78 -5.90
C PHE A 401 -6.17 -7.95 -6.91
N THR A 402 -6.15 -8.37 -8.18
CA THR A 402 -5.37 -7.69 -9.22
C THR A 402 -5.99 -6.35 -9.65
N GLU A 403 -7.32 -6.28 -9.81
CA GLU A 403 -8.00 -5.07 -10.30
C GLU A 403 -8.32 -4.06 -9.18
N ALA A 404 -8.73 -4.52 -7.99
CA ALA A 404 -9.21 -3.68 -6.90
C ALA A 404 -8.13 -3.36 -5.85
N PHE A 405 -7.10 -4.22 -5.70
CA PHE A 405 -5.99 -3.94 -4.78
C PHE A 405 -4.71 -3.51 -5.50
N LEU A 406 -4.13 -4.36 -6.36
CA LEU A 406 -2.87 -4.03 -7.05
C LEU A 406 -3.05 -2.89 -8.06
N GLY A 407 -4.17 -2.88 -8.79
CA GLY A 407 -4.49 -1.84 -9.77
C GLY A 407 -4.94 -0.50 -9.18
N CYS A 408 -5.00 -0.39 -7.86
CA CYS A 408 -5.42 0.80 -7.13
C CYS A 408 -4.27 1.35 -6.28
N PRO A 409 -4.18 2.69 -6.09
CA PRO A 409 -3.09 3.26 -5.32
C PRO A 409 -3.25 2.94 -3.83
N ALA A 410 -2.15 2.90 -3.10
CA ALA A 410 -2.19 2.85 -1.65
C ALA A 410 -2.62 4.22 -1.10
N ILE A 411 -3.77 4.25 -0.42
CA ILE A 411 -4.35 5.46 0.16
C ILE A 411 -4.20 5.40 1.68
N HIS A 412 -3.47 6.34 2.26
CA HIS A 412 -3.44 6.54 3.70
C HIS A 412 -4.75 7.20 4.16
N PRO A 413 -5.57 6.52 4.99
CA PRO A 413 -6.81 7.10 5.48
C PRO A 413 -6.53 8.26 6.42
N ARG A 414 -7.54 9.08 6.68
CA ARG A 414 -7.44 10.27 7.55
C ARG A 414 -6.75 10.04 8.89
N CYS A 415 -7.11 8.96 9.59
CA CYS A 415 -6.51 8.63 10.89
C CYS A 415 -5.01 8.35 10.79
N ARG A 416 -4.53 7.91 9.62
CA ARG A 416 -3.15 7.52 9.41
C ARG A 416 -2.18 8.68 9.48
N TRP A 417 -2.58 9.83 8.95
CA TRP A 417 -1.77 11.04 8.99
C TRP A 417 -2.13 11.96 10.17
N GLY A 418 -2.95 11.47 11.11
CA GLY A 418 -3.36 12.23 12.30
C GLY A 418 -4.26 13.42 11.95
N ALA A 419 -5.21 13.22 11.03
CA ALA A 419 -6.17 14.26 10.66
C ALA A 419 -7.00 14.71 11.86
N ALA A 420 -7.19 16.02 11.97
CA ALA A 420 -8.23 16.57 12.82
C ALA A 420 -9.62 16.14 12.32
N PRO A 421 -10.62 16.05 13.22
CA PRO A 421 -12.00 15.81 12.82
C PRO A 421 -12.51 16.85 11.82
N TYR A 422 -13.45 16.42 10.98
CA TYR A 422 -14.24 17.33 10.14
C TYR A 422 -15.05 18.29 11.05
N ARG A 423 -15.06 19.58 10.73
CA ARG A 423 -15.89 20.59 11.41
C ARG A 423 -17.24 20.73 10.70
N GLY A 424 -18.33 20.79 11.44
CA GLY A 424 -19.67 20.86 10.84
C GLY A 424 -20.13 19.53 10.23
N SER A 425 -21.06 19.59 9.29
CA SER A 425 -21.70 18.41 8.70
C SER A 425 -21.25 18.20 7.25
N PRO A 426 -20.59 17.07 6.92
CA PRO A 426 -20.11 16.83 5.57
C PRO A 426 -21.29 16.62 4.61
N ARG A 427 -21.18 17.21 3.41
CA ARG A 427 -22.20 17.07 2.37
C ARG A 427 -21.83 15.91 1.43
N PRO A 428 -22.73 14.95 1.17
CA PRO A 428 -22.44 13.82 0.30
C PRO A 428 -22.33 14.24 -1.16
N LEU A 429 -21.47 13.56 -1.91
CA LEU A 429 -21.36 13.68 -3.36
C LEU A 429 -22.45 12.88 -4.08
N GLN A 430 -22.87 13.34 -5.26
CA GLN A 430 -23.71 12.58 -6.18
C GLN A 430 -22.80 11.86 -7.18
N LEU A 431 -22.49 10.59 -6.90
CA LEU A 431 -21.59 9.75 -7.69
C LEU A 431 -22.33 9.07 -8.87
N PRO A 432 -21.63 8.70 -9.96
CA PRO A 432 -20.23 9.00 -10.26
C PRO A 432 -20.00 10.47 -10.68
N LEU A 433 -18.84 11.02 -10.33
CA LEU A 433 -18.44 12.37 -10.75
C LEU A 433 -17.94 12.41 -12.19
N GLY A 434 -18.05 13.57 -12.84
CA GLY A 434 -17.64 13.76 -14.24
C GLY A 434 -16.32 14.49 -14.43
N PHE A 435 -15.63 14.87 -13.35
CA PHE A 435 -14.44 15.70 -13.44
C PHE A 435 -13.36 15.28 -12.45
N LEU A 436 -12.11 15.48 -12.86
CA LEU A 436 -10.93 15.41 -12.01
C LEU A 436 -10.20 16.76 -12.11
N TYR A 437 -10.00 17.42 -10.97
CA TYR A 437 -9.35 18.72 -10.90
C TYR A 437 -7.96 18.56 -10.31
N VAL A 438 -6.94 18.95 -11.06
CA VAL A 438 -5.53 18.85 -10.64
C VAL A 438 -5.07 20.17 -10.03
N HIS A 439 -4.43 20.04 -8.87
CA HIS A 439 -3.87 21.13 -8.07
C HIS A 439 -2.40 20.87 -7.75
N HIS A 440 -1.69 21.93 -7.37
CA HIS A 440 -0.52 21.82 -6.51
C HIS A 440 -0.83 22.49 -5.17
N THR A 441 -0.04 22.22 -4.13
CA THR A 441 -0.22 22.89 -2.84
C THR A 441 0.40 24.29 -2.86
N TYR A 442 1.47 24.51 -3.63
CA TYR A 442 2.35 25.69 -3.62
C TYR A 442 3.05 25.91 -2.28
N VAL A 443 2.28 25.95 -1.18
CA VAL A 443 2.75 25.85 0.19
C VAL A 443 1.96 24.73 0.86
N PRO A 444 2.62 23.69 1.41
CA PRO A 444 4.08 23.48 1.48
C PRO A 444 4.74 23.31 0.10
N ALA A 445 5.99 23.79 -0.02
CA ALA A 445 6.69 24.05 -1.28
C ALA A 445 7.77 23.02 -1.66
N PRO A 446 8.62 22.48 -0.75
CA PRO A 446 9.36 21.29 -1.12
C PRO A 446 8.38 20.11 -1.15
N PRO A 447 8.44 19.24 -2.17
CA PRO A 447 7.72 17.99 -2.14
C PRO A 447 8.14 17.16 -0.91
N CYS A 448 7.17 16.55 -0.25
CA CYS A 448 7.45 15.62 0.85
C CYS A 448 7.86 14.25 0.28
N THR A 449 8.90 13.63 0.84
CA THR A 449 9.53 12.41 0.30
C THR A 449 9.54 11.22 1.26
N ASP A 450 8.99 11.41 2.46
CA ASP A 450 8.80 10.38 3.47
C ASP A 450 7.47 10.61 4.19
N PHE A 451 6.94 9.55 4.79
CA PHE A 451 5.63 9.55 5.43
C PHE A 451 5.53 10.60 6.56
N ALA A 452 6.58 10.75 7.38
CA ALA A 452 6.57 11.69 8.50
C ALA A 452 6.39 13.13 8.02
N ARG A 453 7.12 13.54 6.97
CA ARG A 453 6.99 14.86 6.33
C ARG A 453 5.65 15.02 5.63
N CYS A 454 5.24 14.05 4.83
CA CYS A 454 3.97 14.13 4.11
C CYS A 454 2.76 14.21 5.06
N ALA A 455 2.77 13.43 6.14
CA ALA A 455 1.73 13.51 7.17
C ALA A 455 1.77 14.87 7.91
N ALA A 456 2.95 15.43 8.17
CA ALA A 456 3.08 16.77 8.75
C ALA A 456 2.53 17.87 7.83
N ASP A 457 2.81 17.78 6.52
CA ASP A 457 2.29 18.69 5.50
C ASP A 457 0.76 18.60 5.38
N MET A 458 0.21 17.38 5.40
CA MET A 458 -1.24 17.15 5.44
C MET A 458 -1.88 17.84 6.64
N ARG A 459 -1.34 17.65 7.86
CA ARG A 459 -1.83 18.32 9.07
C ARG A 459 -1.68 19.83 8.99
N SER A 460 -0.58 20.33 8.41
CA SER A 460 -0.34 21.77 8.23
C SER A 460 -1.38 22.40 7.31
N MET A 461 -1.64 21.80 6.15
CA MET A 461 -2.67 22.23 5.21
C MET A 461 -4.06 22.18 5.82
N GLN A 462 -4.38 21.12 6.56
CA GLN A 462 -5.67 20.99 7.23
C GLN A 462 -5.87 22.11 8.26
N ARG A 463 -4.89 22.36 9.14
CA ARG A 463 -4.95 23.46 10.10
C ARG A 463 -5.13 24.80 9.42
N PHE A 464 -4.36 25.10 8.38
CA PHE A 464 -4.53 26.35 7.63
C PHE A 464 -5.95 26.47 7.02
N HIS A 465 -6.46 25.41 6.42
CA HIS A 465 -7.81 25.40 5.85
C HIS A 465 -8.89 25.58 6.93
N GLN A 466 -8.77 24.92 8.08
CA GLN A 466 -9.78 24.98 9.13
C GLN A 466 -9.67 26.25 9.99
N ASP A 467 -8.48 26.60 10.46
CA ASP A 467 -8.25 27.66 11.43
C ASP A 467 -8.09 29.03 10.77
N THR A 468 -7.50 29.09 9.58
CA THR A 468 -7.26 30.36 8.89
C THR A 468 -8.33 30.66 7.85
N ARG A 469 -8.76 29.67 7.05
CA ARG A 469 -9.81 29.87 6.03
C ARG A 469 -11.23 29.60 6.54
N GLY A 470 -11.38 29.07 7.74
CA GLY A 470 -12.70 28.74 8.31
C GLY A 470 -13.43 27.63 7.57
N TRP A 471 -12.71 26.74 6.88
CA TRP A 471 -13.31 25.60 6.19
C TRP A 471 -13.56 24.44 7.14
N ASP A 472 -14.49 23.58 6.74
CA ASP A 472 -14.84 22.40 7.53
C ASP A 472 -13.68 21.39 7.67
N ASP A 473 -12.79 21.35 6.68
CA ASP A 473 -11.69 20.39 6.58
C ASP A 473 -10.72 20.82 5.47
N ILE A 474 -9.64 20.06 5.28
CA ILE A 474 -8.73 20.18 4.13
C ILE A 474 -9.52 20.28 2.81
N GLY A 475 -9.10 21.18 1.91
CA GLY A 475 -9.91 21.51 0.73
C GLY A 475 -9.99 20.39 -0.31
N TYR A 476 -8.96 19.57 -0.42
CA TYR A 476 -8.80 18.56 -1.48
C TYR A 476 -9.52 17.25 -1.14
N SER A 477 -9.92 16.50 -2.16
CA SER A 477 -10.39 15.12 -2.01
C SER A 477 -9.22 14.21 -1.66
N PHE A 478 -8.13 14.33 -2.42
CA PHE A 478 -6.88 13.57 -2.23
C PHE A 478 -5.66 14.47 -2.40
N VAL A 479 -4.58 14.09 -1.74
CA VAL A 479 -3.28 14.76 -1.84
C VAL A 479 -2.21 13.72 -2.12
N ILE A 480 -1.26 14.02 -3.00
CA ILE A 480 -0.22 13.09 -3.45
C ILE A 480 1.13 13.56 -2.93
N GLY A 481 1.79 12.68 -2.17
CA GLY A 481 3.18 12.88 -1.75
C GLY A 481 4.16 12.37 -2.80
N SER A 482 5.41 12.84 -2.74
CA SER A 482 6.51 12.25 -3.53
C SER A 482 7.11 11.01 -2.86
N ASP A 483 6.58 10.62 -1.69
CA ASP A 483 6.86 9.37 -1.00
C ASP A 483 6.20 8.14 -1.65
N GLY A 484 5.35 8.32 -2.66
CA GLY A 484 4.69 7.24 -3.39
C GLY A 484 3.28 6.90 -2.92
N TYR A 485 2.75 7.64 -1.94
CA TYR A 485 1.41 7.41 -1.39
C TYR A 485 0.39 8.48 -1.77
N VAL A 486 -0.88 8.08 -1.73
CA VAL A 486 -2.03 8.97 -1.79
C VAL A 486 -2.51 9.20 -0.36
N TYR A 487 -2.81 10.44 0.00
CA TYR A 487 -3.35 10.81 1.30
C TYR A 487 -4.82 11.19 1.15
N GLU A 488 -5.68 10.55 1.94
CA GLU A 488 -7.09 10.88 1.98
C GLU A 488 -7.30 12.26 2.63
N GLY A 489 -7.83 13.21 1.85
CA GLY A 489 -8.35 14.47 2.36
C GLY A 489 -9.81 14.32 2.76
N ARG A 490 -10.72 14.92 2.00
CA ARG A 490 -12.17 14.67 2.16
C ARG A 490 -12.63 13.33 1.58
N GLY A 491 -11.79 12.67 0.80
CA GLY A 491 -12.04 11.32 0.28
C GLY A 491 -13.09 11.26 -0.83
N TRP A 492 -13.61 10.06 -1.06
CA TRP A 492 -14.46 9.71 -2.21
C TRP A 492 -15.92 10.17 -2.09
N HIS A 493 -16.42 10.36 -0.87
CA HIS A 493 -17.87 10.46 -0.63
C HIS A 493 -18.35 11.87 -0.27
N TRP A 494 -17.44 12.80 0.01
CA TRP A 494 -17.76 14.11 0.58
C TRP A 494 -17.31 15.27 -0.30
N VAL A 495 -18.14 16.32 -0.35
CA VAL A 495 -17.88 17.52 -1.15
C VAL A 495 -16.63 18.28 -0.67
N GLY A 496 -15.75 18.59 -1.62
CA GLY A 496 -14.51 19.36 -1.47
C GLY A 496 -14.68 20.85 -1.13
N ALA A 497 -13.55 21.54 -0.96
CA ALA A 497 -13.43 23.00 -0.96
C ALA A 497 -12.27 23.49 -1.85
N HIS A 498 -11.85 22.70 -2.83
CA HIS A 498 -10.65 22.92 -3.65
C HIS A 498 -10.87 23.82 -4.88
N THR A 499 -12.08 23.83 -5.46
CA THR A 499 -12.40 24.57 -6.70
C THR A 499 -13.75 25.27 -6.59
N LEU A 500 -13.71 26.59 -6.37
CA LEU A 500 -14.92 27.41 -6.15
C LEU A 500 -15.96 27.21 -7.26
N GLY A 501 -17.19 26.83 -6.89
CA GLY A 501 -18.30 26.58 -7.82
C GLY A 501 -18.31 25.20 -8.49
N HIS A 502 -17.30 24.35 -8.23
CA HIS A 502 -17.12 23.05 -8.89
C HIS A 502 -16.91 21.88 -7.92
N ASN A 503 -16.77 22.13 -6.61
CA ASN A 503 -16.50 21.13 -5.57
C ASN A 503 -17.41 19.89 -5.54
N SER A 504 -18.67 20.01 -5.97
CA SER A 504 -19.64 18.90 -5.95
C SER A 504 -19.69 18.10 -7.26
N ARG A 505 -18.82 18.39 -8.22
CA ARG A 505 -18.87 17.82 -9.58
C ARG A 505 -17.64 17.00 -9.94
N GLY A 506 -16.54 17.16 -9.20
CA GLY A 506 -15.30 16.46 -9.45
C GLY A 506 -14.43 16.34 -8.21
N PHE A 507 -13.51 15.38 -8.24
CA PHE A 507 -12.52 15.20 -7.20
C PHE A 507 -11.36 16.18 -7.40
N GLY A 508 -10.96 16.87 -6.33
CA GLY A 508 -9.77 17.72 -6.32
C GLY A 508 -8.57 16.93 -5.82
N VAL A 509 -7.55 16.77 -6.67
CA VAL A 509 -6.31 16.05 -6.37
C VAL A 509 -5.15 17.03 -6.40
N ALA A 510 -4.43 17.15 -5.29
CA ALA A 510 -3.29 18.07 -5.17
C ALA A 510 -1.96 17.33 -5.05
N PHE A 511 -0.93 17.79 -5.77
CA PHE A 511 0.45 17.38 -5.50
C PHE A 511 1.07 18.27 -4.43
N VAL A 512 1.73 17.67 -3.44
CA VAL A 512 2.51 18.42 -2.44
C VAL A 512 3.75 19.01 -3.10
N GLY A 513 3.80 20.33 -3.24
CA GLY A 513 4.94 21.08 -3.75
C GLY A 513 4.56 22.28 -4.61
N ASN A 514 5.58 22.97 -5.12
CA ASN A 514 5.45 24.07 -6.08
C ASN A 514 5.92 23.65 -7.48
N TYR A 515 4.97 23.42 -8.37
CA TYR A 515 5.22 22.96 -9.75
C TYR A 515 5.07 24.05 -10.82
N THR A 516 5.44 25.29 -10.47
CA THR A 516 5.51 26.38 -11.44
C THR A 516 6.66 26.17 -12.43
N ALA A 517 7.84 25.79 -11.95
CA ALA A 517 9.04 25.62 -12.78
C ALA A 517 9.47 24.15 -12.94
N GLU A 518 9.06 23.27 -12.02
CA GLU A 518 9.48 21.86 -11.98
C GLU A 518 8.28 20.92 -12.06
N LEU A 519 8.52 19.65 -12.39
CA LEU A 519 7.49 18.62 -12.45
C LEU A 519 7.49 17.77 -11.16
N PRO A 520 6.33 17.23 -10.75
CA PRO A 520 6.26 16.20 -9.71
C PRO A 520 7.06 14.95 -10.07
N ALA A 521 7.37 14.14 -9.05
CA ALA A 521 8.01 12.84 -9.26
C ALA A 521 7.20 11.97 -10.23
N LYS A 522 7.89 11.22 -11.10
CA LYS A 522 7.25 10.36 -12.13
C LYS A 522 6.21 9.41 -11.53
N ALA A 523 6.48 8.81 -10.38
CA ALA A 523 5.54 7.92 -9.70
C ALA A 523 4.26 8.66 -9.28
N ALA A 524 4.38 9.89 -8.76
CA ALA A 524 3.23 10.72 -8.40
C ALA A 524 2.41 11.09 -9.65
N LEU A 525 3.07 11.47 -10.75
CA LEU A 525 2.41 11.78 -12.01
C LEU A 525 1.61 10.58 -12.53
N HIS A 526 2.22 9.39 -12.59
CA HIS A 526 1.57 8.15 -13.01
C HIS A 526 0.36 7.81 -12.12
N THR A 527 0.47 8.03 -10.81
CA THR A 527 -0.66 7.81 -9.89
C THR A 527 -1.86 8.71 -10.22
N VAL A 528 -1.66 9.99 -10.53
CA VAL A 528 -2.77 10.92 -10.84
C VAL A 528 -3.27 10.75 -12.27
N GLN A 529 -2.40 10.42 -13.21
CA GLN A 529 -2.74 10.25 -14.62
C GLN A 529 -3.57 8.98 -14.85
N ASP A 530 -3.15 7.86 -14.27
CA ASP A 530 -3.64 6.53 -14.65
C ASP A 530 -4.24 5.76 -13.47
N VAL A 531 -3.49 5.61 -12.36
CA VAL A 531 -3.83 4.63 -11.31
C VAL A 531 -5.06 5.05 -10.48
N LEU A 532 -5.03 6.25 -9.92
CA LEU A 532 -6.13 6.80 -9.09
C LEU A 532 -7.44 6.94 -9.87
N PRO A 533 -7.48 7.60 -11.06
CA PRO A 533 -8.72 7.69 -11.82
C PRO A 533 -9.18 6.32 -12.36
N GLY A 534 -8.27 5.43 -12.77
CA GLY A 534 -8.62 4.07 -13.20
C GLY A 534 -9.32 3.29 -12.10
N CYS A 535 -8.79 3.35 -10.87
CA CYS A 535 -9.42 2.77 -9.69
C CYS A 535 -10.81 3.36 -9.42
N ALA A 536 -10.93 4.70 -9.46
CA ALA A 536 -12.21 5.39 -9.23
C ALA A 536 -13.27 5.06 -10.29
N VAL A 537 -12.86 4.85 -11.55
CA VAL A 537 -13.77 4.44 -12.63
C VAL A 537 -14.28 3.02 -12.41
N ARG A 538 -13.40 2.06 -12.08
CA ARG A 538 -13.80 0.68 -11.78
C ARG A 538 -14.74 0.60 -10.58
N ALA A 539 -14.50 1.42 -9.56
CA ALA A 539 -15.35 1.52 -8.37
C ALA A 539 -16.66 2.30 -8.59
N GLY A 540 -16.94 2.80 -9.81
CA GLY A 540 -18.16 3.58 -10.08
C GLY A 540 -18.21 4.94 -9.38
N LEU A 541 -17.06 5.47 -8.94
CA LEU A 541 -16.93 6.77 -8.27
C LEU A 541 -16.70 7.91 -9.27
N LEU A 542 -16.04 7.59 -10.39
CA LEU A 542 -15.71 8.51 -11.47
C LEU A 542 -16.27 7.95 -12.78
N ARG A 543 -16.85 8.80 -13.62
CA ARG A 543 -17.37 8.36 -14.93
C ARG A 543 -16.22 7.96 -15.85
N PRO A 544 -16.35 6.91 -16.68
CA PRO A 544 -15.34 6.56 -17.68
C PRO A 544 -15.04 7.72 -18.66
N ASP A 545 -16.04 8.57 -18.90
CA ASP A 545 -15.94 9.76 -19.74
C ASP A 545 -15.60 11.05 -18.97
N TYR A 546 -14.96 10.97 -17.80
CA TYR A 546 -14.57 12.16 -17.05
C TYR A 546 -13.66 13.11 -17.83
N ALA A 547 -13.70 14.39 -17.45
CA ALA A 547 -12.80 15.43 -17.96
C ALA A 547 -11.74 15.79 -16.92
N LEU A 548 -10.47 15.78 -17.33
CA LEU A 548 -9.34 16.23 -16.54
C LEU A 548 -9.07 17.71 -16.80
N LEU A 549 -8.93 18.49 -15.73
CA LEU A 549 -8.76 19.93 -15.78
C LEU A 549 -7.75 20.39 -14.73
N GLY A 550 -6.90 21.35 -15.08
CA GLY A 550 -6.11 22.11 -14.11
C GLY A 550 -6.96 23.17 -13.42
N HIS A 551 -6.69 23.46 -12.15
CA HIS A 551 -7.46 24.43 -11.35
C HIS A 551 -7.66 25.79 -12.04
N ARG A 552 -6.61 26.32 -12.68
CA ARG A 552 -6.61 27.59 -13.45
C ARG A 552 -7.65 27.68 -14.57
N GLN A 553 -8.15 26.55 -15.07
CA GLN A 553 -9.17 26.57 -16.12
C GLN A 553 -10.56 26.97 -15.61
N LEU A 554 -10.77 26.98 -14.29
CA LEU A 554 -12.08 27.15 -13.67
C LEU A 554 -12.17 28.41 -12.82
N VAL A 555 -11.06 28.84 -12.22
CA VAL A 555 -10.98 30.03 -11.37
C VAL A 555 -9.68 30.80 -11.63
N ARG A 556 -9.63 32.07 -11.23
CA ARG A 556 -8.43 32.91 -11.36
C ARG A 556 -7.36 32.48 -10.35
N THR A 557 -6.39 31.69 -10.79
CA THR A 557 -5.27 31.17 -9.99
C THR A 557 -4.18 30.65 -10.93
N ASP A 558 -2.93 30.64 -10.46
CA ASP A 558 -1.83 30.00 -11.18
C ASP A 558 -1.73 28.50 -10.89
N CYS A 559 -2.52 27.96 -9.96
CA CYS A 559 -2.58 26.52 -9.70
C CYS A 559 -3.00 25.74 -10.97
N PRO A 560 -2.36 24.62 -11.35
CA PRO A 560 -1.40 23.81 -10.59
C PRO A 560 0.10 24.13 -10.84
N GLY A 561 0.43 25.35 -11.28
CA GLY A 561 1.78 25.74 -11.70
C GLY A 561 2.02 25.49 -13.20
N ASP A 562 2.86 26.32 -13.83
CA ASP A 562 3.01 26.35 -15.29
C ASP A 562 3.62 25.08 -15.87
N ALA A 563 4.70 24.58 -15.26
CA ALA A 563 5.34 23.33 -15.70
C ALA A 563 4.34 22.16 -15.64
N LEU A 564 3.66 21.97 -14.50
CA LEU A 564 2.67 20.91 -14.36
C LEU A 564 1.48 21.11 -15.31
N PHE A 565 0.93 22.32 -15.41
CA PHE A 565 -0.20 22.58 -16.31
C PHE A 565 0.13 22.30 -17.79
N ASN A 566 1.34 22.67 -18.23
CA ASN A 566 1.80 22.38 -19.59
C ASN A 566 1.87 20.87 -19.85
N LEU A 567 2.30 20.08 -18.86
CA LEU A 567 2.27 18.62 -18.95
C LEU A 567 0.82 18.10 -18.98
N LEU A 568 -0.09 18.60 -18.14
CA LEU A 568 -1.49 18.14 -18.12
C LEU A 568 -2.18 18.26 -19.49
N ARG A 569 -1.77 19.23 -20.32
CA ARG A 569 -2.32 19.42 -21.67
C ARG A 569 -2.02 18.24 -22.62
N THR A 570 -1.03 17.41 -22.29
CA THR A 570 -0.68 16.22 -23.09
C THR A 570 -1.37 14.96 -22.58
N TRP A 571 -2.01 15.02 -21.41
CA TRP A 571 -2.61 13.84 -20.79
C TRP A 571 -3.91 13.42 -21.49
N PRO A 572 -4.22 12.12 -21.46
CA PRO A 572 -5.55 11.63 -21.81
C PRO A 572 -6.61 12.36 -20.98
N ARG A 573 -7.81 12.52 -21.56
CA ARG A 573 -8.97 13.16 -20.90
C ARG A 573 -8.80 14.65 -20.57
N PHE A 574 -7.68 15.30 -20.90
CA PHE A 574 -7.53 16.75 -20.71
C PHE A 574 -8.55 17.52 -21.55
N ALA A 575 -9.38 18.32 -20.88
CA ALA A 575 -10.40 19.12 -21.55
C ALA A 575 -9.85 20.53 -21.88
N ALA A 576 -9.44 20.72 -23.14
CA ALA A 576 -8.91 22.00 -23.62
C ALA A 576 -9.96 23.12 -23.62
N ASN A 577 -11.21 22.79 -23.91
CA ASN A 577 -12.29 23.76 -24.07
C ASN A 577 -13.26 23.70 -22.88
N VAL A 578 -13.02 24.53 -21.87
CA VAL A 578 -14.01 24.76 -20.82
C VAL A 578 -14.98 25.83 -21.31
N LYS A 579 -16.24 25.47 -21.58
CA LYS A 579 -17.27 26.47 -21.85
C LYS A 579 -17.37 27.39 -20.63
N PRO A 580 -17.15 28.72 -20.76
CA PRO A 580 -17.39 29.64 -19.67
C PRO A 580 -18.83 29.44 -19.21
N ARG A 581 -19.10 29.51 -17.90
CA ARG A 581 -20.48 29.62 -17.44
C ARG A 581 -21.06 30.85 -18.14
N THR A 582 -22.02 30.66 -19.02
CA THR A 582 -23.03 31.68 -19.24
C THR A 582 -23.64 31.91 -17.86
N ALA A 583 -23.40 33.10 -17.30
CA ALA A 583 -24.12 33.52 -16.12
C ALA A 583 -25.60 33.23 -16.41
N ARG A 584 -26.26 32.40 -15.59
CA ARG A 584 -27.72 32.25 -15.66
C ARG A 584 -28.24 33.68 -15.65
N ARG A 585 -28.74 34.14 -16.80
CA ARG A 585 -29.32 35.47 -16.96
C ARG A 585 -30.31 35.59 -15.81
N ALA A 586 -30.04 36.52 -14.89
CA ALA A 586 -30.91 36.73 -13.76
C ALA A 586 -32.33 36.83 -14.33
N SER A 587 -33.21 35.95 -13.86
CA SER A 587 -34.62 36.03 -14.21
C SER A 587 -35.05 37.47 -13.96
N ARG A 588 -35.69 38.10 -14.95
CA ARG A 588 -36.22 39.48 -14.91
C ARG A 588 -37.26 39.73 -13.80
N ARG A 589 -37.38 38.84 -12.81
CA ARG A 589 -38.34 38.91 -11.71
C ARG A 589 -37.80 39.55 -10.42
N SER A 590 -36.61 40.16 -10.45
CA SER A 590 -36.01 40.89 -9.32
C SER A 590 -35.83 42.40 -9.61
N LYS A 591 -36.75 43.01 -10.36
CA LYS A 591 -36.94 44.47 -10.33
C LYS A 591 -38.21 44.76 -9.53
N ARG A 592 -38.13 44.66 -8.21
CA ARG A 592 -38.99 45.45 -7.32
C ARG A 592 -38.05 46.41 -6.59
N GLU A 593 -38.30 47.69 -6.77
CA GLU A 593 -37.61 48.74 -6.01
C GLU A 593 -37.78 48.48 -4.51
N PRO A 594 -36.73 48.71 -3.70
CA PRO A 594 -36.89 48.77 -2.26
C PRO A 594 -37.81 49.96 -1.91
N PRO A 595 -38.68 49.84 -0.89
CA PRO A 595 -39.47 50.97 -0.42
C PRO A 595 -38.55 52.08 0.12
N PRO A 596 -38.95 53.36 0.02
CA PRO A 596 -38.12 54.48 0.43
C PRO A 596 -37.77 54.39 1.92
N MET A 597 -36.48 54.55 2.24
CA MET A 597 -36.01 54.70 3.60
C MET A 597 -36.51 56.03 4.18
N ILE A 598 -37.29 55.95 5.24
CA ILE A 598 -37.59 57.10 6.11
C ILE A 598 -36.36 57.32 7.00
N VAL A 599 -35.69 58.46 6.82
CA VAL A 599 -34.57 58.89 7.66
C VAL A 599 -35.13 59.57 8.92
N PRO A 600 -34.71 59.19 10.14
CA PRO A 600 -35.06 59.95 11.33
C PRO A 600 -34.30 61.28 11.34
N ALA A 601 -35.03 62.38 11.49
CA ALA A 601 -34.45 63.70 11.69
C ALA A 601 -33.61 63.73 12.97
N THR A 602 -32.33 64.05 12.83
CA THR A 602 -31.49 64.54 13.92
C THR A 602 -32.00 65.92 14.36
N GLY A 603 -32.62 65.97 15.54
CA GLY A 603 -32.85 67.23 16.25
C GLY A 603 -31.61 67.61 17.04
N LEU A 604 -31.01 68.75 16.68
CA LEU A 604 -30.15 69.54 17.56
C LEU A 604 -31.07 70.51 18.33
N GLN A 605 -31.28 70.23 19.61
CA GLN A 605 -31.35 71.18 20.73
C GLN A 605 -31.49 70.41 22.04
#